data_AF-A0A967I2S0-F1
#
_entry.id   AF-A0A967I2S0-F1
#
_cell.length_a   1.000
_cell.length_b   1.000
_cell.length_c   1.000
_cell.angle_alpha   90.00
_cell.angle_beta   90.00
_cell.angle_gamma   90.00
#
_symmetry.space_group_name_H-M   'P 1'
#
loop_
_entity.id
_entity.type
_entity.pdbx_description
1 polymer ?
#
loop_
_entity_poly.entity_id
_entity_poly.type
_entity_poly.pdbx_seq_one_letter_code
_entity_poly.pdbx_strand_id
1 'polypeptide(L)'
;MTNIFRTISLVFVAGCVGGVLNSLVVWNFGHLGISAALGVKIAPQLTPAWLYPRIVWGGIWGFLFLLPILRSSVISRGLLYSLGPSLVMFFIIFPMKANKGMFGLALGNMTPVLVLFFNGIWGVAAAIWLRLCR
;
A
#
# COMPACT_ATOMS: atom_id res chain seq x y z
N MET A 1 -2.29 -12.61 -28.21
CA MET A 1 -2.30 -11.23 -27.64
C MET A 1 -3.35 -11.04 -26.53
N THR A 2 -4.49 -11.74 -26.55
CA THR A 2 -5.55 -11.68 -25.51
C THR A 2 -5.06 -11.95 -24.08
N ASN A 3 -4.06 -12.80 -23.88
CA ASN A 3 -3.56 -13.16 -22.55
C ASN A 3 -2.75 -12.05 -21.85
N ILE A 4 -2.07 -11.17 -22.59
CA ILE A 4 -1.23 -10.13 -21.95
C ILE A 4 -2.09 -8.98 -21.42
N PHE A 5 -3.06 -8.52 -22.20
CA PHE A 5 -4.01 -7.50 -21.76
C PHE A 5 -4.81 -7.97 -20.55
N ARG A 6 -5.33 -9.21 -20.58
CA ARG A 6 -6.00 -9.80 -19.41
C ARG A 6 -5.11 -9.80 -18.17
N THR A 7 -3.84 -10.20 -18.31
CA THR A 7 -2.91 -10.26 -17.18
C THR A 7 -2.61 -8.88 -16.61
N ILE A 8 -2.32 -7.90 -17.48
CA ILE A 8 -2.03 -6.51 -17.10
C ILE A 8 -3.24 -5.89 -16.39
N SER A 9 -4.45 -6.05 -16.94
CA SER A 9 -5.68 -5.58 -16.31
C SER A 9 -5.90 -6.21 -14.94
N LEU A 10 -5.68 -7.52 -14.80
CA LEU A 10 -5.86 -8.21 -13.51
C LEU A 10 -4.88 -7.73 -12.44
N VAL A 11 -3.60 -7.53 -12.77
CA VAL A 11 -2.62 -7.03 -11.78
C VAL A 11 -2.88 -5.59 -11.38
N PHE A 12 -3.35 -4.75 -12.32
CA PHE A 12 -3.74 -3.38 -12.02
C PHE A 12 -4.95 -3.36 -11.08
N VAL A 13 -6.01 -4.10 -11.40
CA VAL A 13 -7.21 -4.19 -10.55
C VAL A 13 -6.88 -4.73 -9.16
N ALA A 14 -6.01 -5.74 -9.07
CA ALA A 14 -5.56 -6.26 -7.78
C ALA A 14 -4.83 -5.21 -6.94
N GLY A 15 -3.97 -4.42 -7.58
CA GLY A 15 -3.31 -3.29 -6.92
C GLY A 15 -4.30 -2.22 -6.45
N CYS A 16 -5.35 -1.93 -7.23
CA CYS A 16 -6.42 -1.02 -6.85
C CYS A 16 -7.20 -1.54 -5.62
N VAL A 17 -7.55 -2.83 -5.59
CA VAL A 17 -8.21 -3.48 -4.44
C VAL A 17 -7.33 -3.39 -3.20
N GLY A 18 -6.03 -3.67 -3.33
CA GLY A 18 -5.07 -3.46 -2.25
C GLY A 18 -5.05 -2.00 -1.78
N GLY A 19 -5.15 -1.04 -2.71
CA GLY A 19 -5.16 0.40 -2.42
C GLY A 19 -6.39 0.83 -1.62
N VAL A 20 -7.56 0.28 -1.95
CA VAL A 20 -8.79 0.47 -1.18
C VAL A 20 -8.62 -0.09 0.24
N LEU A 21 -8.18 -1.34 0.38
CA LEU A 21 -8.06 -1.99 1.68
C LEU A 21 -7.03 -1.31 2.59
N ASN A 22 -5.86 -0.95 2.05
CA ASN A 22 -4.88 -0.13 2.76
C ASN A 22 -5.49 1.19 3.25
N SER A 23 -6.22 1.89 2.37
CA SER A 23 -6.81 3.18 2.71
C SER A 23 -7.86 3.06 3.81
N LEU A 24 -8.72 2.03 3.74
CA LEU A 24 -9.72 1.75 4.77
C LEU A 24 -9.07 1.44 6.12
N VAL A 25 -8.00 0.64 6.14
CA VAL A 25 -7.30 0.31 7.39
C VAL A 25 -6.62 1.54 7.98
N VAL A 26 -5.94 2.35 7.16
CA VAL A 26 -5.31 3.61 7.60
C VAL A 26 -6.36 4.56 8.18
N TRP A 27 -7.51 4.71 7.52
CA TRP A 27 -8.59 5.55 7.99
C TRP A 27 -9.19 5.05 9.32
N ASN A 28 -9.46 3.74 9.43
CA ASN A 28 -9.95 3.14 10.68
C ASN A 28 -8.96 3.32 11.84
N PHE A 29 -7.65 3.16 11.61
CA PHE A 29 -6.62 3.40 12.63
C PHE A 29 -6.60 4.86 13.10
N GLY A 30 -6.83 5.80 12.19
CA GLY A 30 -6.99 7.22 12.53
C GLY A 30 -8.27 7.49 13.31
N HIS A 31 -9.40 6.93 12.88
CA HIS A 31 -10.71 7.13 13.50
C HIS A 31 -10.80 6.51 14.91
N LEU A 32 -10.25 5.32 15.11
CA LEU A 32 -10.20 4.62 16.40
C LEU A 32 -9.11 5.16 17.33
N GLY A 33 -8.29 6.13 16.89
CA GLY A 33 -7.20 6.69 17.69
C GLY A 33 -6.02 5.74 17.91
N ILE A 34 -5.95 4.59 17.22
CA ILE A 34 -4.84 3.62 17.35
C ILE A 34 -3.51 4.27 16.94
N SER A 35 -3.50 5.02 15.84
CA SER A 35 -2.31 5.77 15.40
C SER A 35 -1.84 6.73 16.50
N ALA A 36 -2.77 7.44 17.14
CA ALA A 36 -2.47 8.39 18.21
C ALA A 36 -1.97 7.69 19.48
N ALA A 37 -2.54 6.54 19.83
CA ALA A 37 -2.09 5.71 20.96
C ALA A 37 -0.65 5.21 20.76
N LEU A 38 -0.23 4.98 19.51
CA LEU A 38 1.15 4.65 19.13
C LEU A 38 2.08 5.88 19.01
N GLY A 39 1.59 7.07 19.39
CA GLY A 39 2.34 8.32 19.28
C GLY A 39 2.50 8.84 17.85
N VAL A 40 1.69 8.37 16.91
CA VAL A 40 1.77 8.71 15.48
C VAL A 40 0.62 9.63 15.06
N LYS A 41 0.96 10.79 14.50
CA LYS A 41 0.00 11.81 14.05
C LYS A 41 -0.53 11.52 12.64
N ILE A 42 -1.19 10.38 12.45
CA ILE A 42 -1.84 9.98 11.19
C ILE A 42 -3.34 9.79 11.44
N ALA A 43 -4.13 10.79 11.05
CA ALA A 43 -5.60 10.76 11.12
C ALA A 43 -6.20 11.40 9.86
N PRO A 44 -6.18 10.71 8.71
CA PRO A 44 -6.74 11.26 7.47
C PRO A 44 -8.27 11.23 7.50
N GLN A 45 -8.89 12.18 6.80
CA GLN A 45 -10.32 12.14 6.52
C GLN A 45 -10.58 11.30 5.27
N LEU A 46 -11.61 10.45 5.31
CA LEU A 46 -12.01 9.63 4.17
C LEU A 46 -12.75 10.49 3.14
N THR A 47 -12.00 11.17 2.28
CA THR A 47 -12.53 11.98 1.18
C THR A 47 -12.18 11.36 -0.16
N PRO A 48 -12.99 11.58 -1.22
CA PRO A 48 -12.66 11.12 -2.57
C PRO A 48 -11.30 11.63 -3.06
N ALA A 49 -10.96 12.88 -2.75
CA ALA A 49 -9.68 13.49 -3.12
C ALA A 49 -8.47 12.80 -2.47
N TRP A 50 -8.64 12.24 -1.28
CA TRP A 50 -7.60 11.48 -0.58
C TRP A 50 -7.54 10.02 -1.04
N LEU A 51 -8.70 9.41 -1.29
CA LEU A 51 -8.81 7.99 -1.63
C LEU A 51 -8.42 7.70 -3.08
N TYR A 52 -8.88 8.52 -4.03
CA TYR A 52 -8.63 8.33 -5.47
C TYR A 52 -7.15 8.12 -5.82
N PRO A 53 -6.20 9.02 -5.44
CA PRO A 53 -4.81 8.83 -5.78
C PRO A 53 -4.22 7.56 -5.16
N ARG A 54 -4.69 7.14 -3.98
CA ARG A 54 -4.20 5.91 -3.32
C ARG A 54 -4.63 4.65 -4.06
N ILE A 55 -5.85 4.62 -4.60
CA ILE A 55 -6.33 3.51 -5.42
C ILE A 55 -5.50 3.42 -6.70
N VAL A 56 -5.33 4.55 -7.40
CA VAL A 56 -4.57 4.60 -8.67
C VAL A 56 -3.11 4.20 -8.46
N TRP A 57 -2.44 4.76 -7.44
CA TRP A 57 -1.07 4.38 -7.11
C TRP A 57 -0.97 2.92 -6.68
N GLY A 58 -1.95 2.42 -5.92
CA GLY A 58 -2.05 1.00 -5.59
C GLY A 58 -2.10 0.13 -6.85
N GLY A 59 -2.87 0.52 -7.86
CA GLY A 59 -2.94 -0.14 -9.16
C GLY A 59 -1.60 -0.14 -9.90
N ILE A 60 -0.91 1.00 -9.94
CA ILE A 60 0.42 1.12 -10.59
C ILE A 60 1.43 0.19 -9.93
N TRP A 61 1.49 0.16 -8.60
CA TRP A 61 2.37 -0.77 -7.87
C TRP A 61 1.97 -2.24 -8.05
N GLY A 62 0.70 -2.51 -8.42
CA GLY A 62 0.23 -3.83 -8.80
C GLY A 62 1.01 -4.46 -9.95
N PHE A 63 1.62 -3.67 -10.84
CA PHE A 63 2.45 -4.20 -11.93
C PHE A 63 3.69 -4.96 -11.46
N LEU A 64 4.16 -4.76 -10.22
CA LEU A 64 5.22 -5.59 -9.64
C LEU A 64 4.85 -7.09 -9.62
N PHE A 65 3.55 -7.42 -9.57
CA PHE A 65 3.07 -8.81 -9.66
C PHE A 65 3.21 -9.45 -11.04
N LEU A 66 3.71 -8.73 -12.04
CA LEU A 66 4.16 -9.32 -13.31
C LEU A 66 5.51 -10.02 -13.14
N LEU A 67 6.33 -9.61 -12.17
CA LEU A 67 7.64 -10.20 -11.93
C LEU A 67 7.50 -11.65 -11.41
N PRO A 68 8.37 -12.57 -11.88
CA PRO A 68 8.28 -14.00 -11.59
C PRO A 68 8.87 -14.40 -10.23
N ILE A 69 8.86 -13.51 -9.23
CA ILE A 69 9.51 -13.73 -7.93
C ILE A 69 8.50 -14.26 -6.90
N LEU A 70 8.94 -15.19 -6.03
CA LEU A 70 8.16 -15.80 -4.94
C LEU A 70 6.78 -16.34 -5.34
N ARG A 71 6.66 -16.95 -6.53
CA ARG A 71 5.36 -17.44 -7.07
C ARG A 71 4.66 -18.47 -6.18
N SER A 72 5.41 -19.22 -5.36
CA SER A 72 4.86 -20.27 -4.48
C SER A 72 4.17 -19.73 -3.22
N SER A 73 4.56 -18.56 -2.71
CA SER A 73 4.02 -17.99 -1.48
C SER A 73 3.30 -16.67 -1.75
N VAL A 74 1.97 -16.70 -1.73
CA VAL A 74 1.11 -15.52 -1.95
C VAL A 74 1.42 -14.41 -0.97
N ILE A 75 1.53 -14.75 0.31
CA ILE A 75 1.73 -13.78 1.39
C ILE A 75 3.13 -13.17 1.29
N SER A 76 4.17 -14.01 1.18
CA SER A 76 5.55 -13.51 1.09
C SER A 76 5.77 -12.66 -0.17
N ARG A 77 5.14 -13.03 -1.28
CA ARG A 77 5.16 -12.25 -2.53
C ARG A 77 4.50 -10.89 -2.36
N GLY A 78 3.34 -10.84 -1.70
CA GLY A 78 2.65 -9.59 -1.36
C GLY A 78 3.49 -8.68 -0.47
N LEU A 79 4.06 -9.23 0.59
CA LEU A 79 4.94 -8.48 1.50
C LEU A 79 6.19 -7.96 0.77
N LEU A 80 6.84 -8.77 -0.06
CA LEU A 80 8.00 -8.35 -0.84
C LEU A 80 7.67 -7.15 -1.74
N TYR A 81 6.58 -7.24 -2.50
CA TYR A 81 6.21 -6.16 -3.42
C TYR A 81 5.68 -4.93 -2.71
N SER A 82 5.17 -5.05 -1.48
CA SER A 82 4.81 -3.90 -0.64
C SER A 82 6.00 -3.07 -0.17
N LEU A 83 7.23 -3.60 -0.26
CA LEU A 83 8.43 -2.83 0.05
C LEU A 83 8.65 -1.71 -0.97
N GLY A 84 8.26 -1.90 -2.24
CA GLY A 84 8.33 -0.87 -3.29
C GLY A 84 7.64 0.45 -2.89
N PRO A 85 6.32 0.45 -2.65
CA PRO A 85 5.62 1.64 -2.19
C PRO A 85 6.11 2.13 -0.82
N SER A 86 6.57 1.24 0.07
CA SER A 86 7.12 1.64 1.37
C SER A 86 8.42 2.44 1.24
N LEU A 87 9.36 2.01 0.39
CA LEU A 87 10.61 2.72 0.13
C LEU A 87 10.33 4.10 -0.47
N VAL A 88 9.42 4.19 -1.45
CA VAL A 88 9.01 5.49 -2.01
C VAL A 88 8.36 6.38 -0.95
N MET A 89 7.57 5.82 -0.03
CA MET A 89 7.03 6.58 1.08
C MET A 89 8.13 7.16 1.97
N PHE A 90 9.12 6.33 2.35
CA PHE A 90 10.19 6.71 3.27
C PHE A 90 11.20 7.70 2.72
N PHE A 91 11.57 7.54 1.45
CA PHE A 91 12.68 8.30 0.85
C PHE A 91 12.23 9.41 -0.10
N ILE A 92 10.98 9.41 -0.55
CA ILE A 92 10.47 10.42 -1.49
C ILE A 92 9.30 11.18 -0.88
N ILE A 93 8.21 10.50 -0.51
CA ILE A 93 6.98 11.20 -0.12
C ILE A 93 7.14 11.93 1.22
N PHE A 94 7.65 11.25 2.26
CA PHE A 94 7.85 11.90 3.55
C PHE A 94 8.85 13.06 3.54
N PRO A 95 10.06 12.92 2.98
CA PRO A 95 11.02 14.02 2.98
C PRO A 95 10.63 15.13 2.01
N MET A 96 10.23 14.82 0.78
CA MET A 96 10.07 15.83 -0.27
C MET A 96 8.66 16.43 -0.36
N LYS A 97 7.61 15.65 -0.08
CA LYS A 97 6.21 16.12 -0.20
C LYS A 97 5.61 16.51 1.14
N ALA A 98 5.85 15.72 2.18
CA ALA A 98 5.25 15.94 3.48
C ALA A 98 6.13 16.78 4.43
N ASN A 99 7.41 17.00 4.09
CA ASN A 99 8.41 17.66 4.93
C ASN A 99 8.47 17.06 6.36
N LYS A 100 8.37 15.72 6.47
CA LYS A 100 8.38 14.97 7.73
C LYS A 100 9.70 14.23 8.01
N GLY A 101 10.73 14.55 7.24
CA GLY A 101 12.03 13.89 7.29
C GLY A 101 12.00 12.47 6.71
N MET A 102 13.18 11.84 6.66
CA MET A 102 13.33 10.46 6.22
C MET A 102 12.59 9.52 7.19
N PHE A 103 11.94 8.48 6.65
CA PHE A 103 11.08 7.55 7.40
C PHE A 103 9.86 8.17 8.10
N GLY A 104 9.63 9.48 7.99
CA GLY A 104 8.48 10.14 8.61
C GLY A 104 8.58 10.23 10.13
N LEU A 105 9.78 10.20 10.72
CA LEU A 105 9.97 10.21 12.18
C LEU A 105 9.36 11.46 12.85
N ALA A 106 9.23 12.58 12.13
CA ALA A 106 8.54 13.77 12.63
C ALA A 106 7.04 13.56 12.91
N LEU A 107 6.43 12.50 12.36
CA LEU A 107 5.05 12.08 12.66
C LEU A 107 4.96 11.18 13.89
N GLY A 108 6.09 10.63 14.36
CA GLY A 108 6.19 9.70 15.48
C GLY A 108 7.16 8.54 15.18
N ASN A 109 7.83 8.00 16.19
CA ASN A 109 8.84 6.94 16.02
C ASN A 109 8.26 5.63 15.47
N MET A 110 6.96 5.37 15.65
CA MET A 110 6.26 4.19 15.14
C MET A 110 5.75 4.35 13.71
N THR A 111 5.92 5.53 13.09
CA THR A 111 5.50 5.78 11.70
C THR A 111 6.06 4.77 10.71
N PRO A 112 7.35 4.38 10.75
CA PRO A 112 7.91 3.43 9.79
C PRO A 112 7.25 2.06 9.89
N VAL A 113 7.00 1.59 11.12
CA VAL A 113 6.34 0.31 11.39
C VAL A 113 4.91 0.33 10.85
N LEU A 114 4.16 1.41 11.10
CA LEU A 114 2.80 1.55 10.57
C LEU A 114 2.78 1.61 9.04
N VAL A 115 3.71 2.30 8.41
CA VAL A 115 3.80 2.35 6.93
C VAL A 115 4.07 0.98 6.35
N LEU A 116 5.00 0.21 6.93
CA LEU A 116 5.26 -1.17 6.50
C LEU A 116 4.04 -2.05 6.71
N PHE A 117 3.35 -1.90 7.84
CA PHE A 117 2.12 -2.66 8.14
C PHE A 117 1.01 -2.37 7.12
N PHE A 118 0.69 -1.10 6.89
CA PHE A 118 -0.36 -0.71 5.95
C PHE A 118 -0.01 -1.14 4.52
N ASN A 119 1.22 -0.91 4.05
CA ASN A 119 1.64 -1.39 2.74
C ASN A 119 1.68 -2.92 2.67
N GLY A 120 2.03 -3.61 3.75
CA GLY A 120 1.93 -5.07 3.86
C GLY A 120 0.51 -5.56 3.60
N ILE A 121 -0.49 -4.89 4.20
CA ILE A 121 -1.92 -5.16 3.92
C ILE A 121 -2.23 -4.95 2.45
N TRP A 122 -1.77 -3.86 1.84
CA TRP A 122 -1.92 -3.62 0.40
C TRP A 122 -1.38 -4.80 -0.43
N GLY A 123 -0.15 -5.21 -0.15
CA GLY A 123 0.54 -6.23 -0.93
C GLY A 123 -0.09 -7.61 -0.77
N VAL A 124 -0.44 -8.00 0.46
CA VAL A 124 -1.12 -9.28 0.73
C VAL A 124 -2.51 -9.29 0.09
N ALA A 125 -3.28 -8.21 0.21
CA ALA A 125 -4.59 -8.10 -0.42
C ALA A 125 -4.52 -8.22 -1.94
N ALA A 126 -3.59 -7.51 -2.59
CA ALA A 126 -3.38 -7.60 -4.03
C ALA A 126 -2.97 -9.02 -4.46
N ALA A 127 -2.09 -9.68 -3.68
CA ALA A 127 -1.65 -11.04 -3.94
C ALA A 127 -2.80 -12.06 -3.83
N ILE A 128 -3.64 -11.95 -2.80
CA ILE A 128 -4.82 -12.79 -2.60
C ILE A 128 -5.81 -12.58 -3.73
N TRP A 129 -6.12 -11.32 -4.06
CA TRP A 129 -7.04 -10.99 -5.16
C TRP A 129 -6.58 -11.62 -6.49
N LEU A 130 -5.28 -11.51 -6.81
CA LEU A 130 -4.71 -12.14 -8.00
C LEU A 130 -4.82 -13.65 -8.01
N ARG A 131 -4.71 -14.31 -6.85
CA ARG A 131 -4.88 -15.75 -6.74
C ARG A 131 -6.34 -16.18 -6.91
N LEU A 132 -7.29 -15.36 -6.47
CA LEU A 132 -8.72 -15.65 -6.59
C LEU A 132 -9.24 -15.44 -8.03
N CYS A 133 -8.68 -14.48 -8.78
CA CYS A 133 -9.16 -14.14 -10.13
C CYS A 133 -8.38 -14.79 -11.28
N ARG A 134 -7.34 -15.59 -10.99
CA ARG A 134 -6.56 -16.35 -11.98
C ARG A 134 -7.00 -17.80 -11.99
#